data_AF-A0A8T4V5R1-F1
#
_entry.id   AF-A0A8T4V5R1-F1
#
_cell.length_a   1.000
_cell.length_b   1.000
_cell.length_c   1.000
_cell.angle_alpha   90.00
_cell.angle_beta   90.00
_cell.angle_gamma   90.00
#
_symmetry.space_group_name_H-M   'P 1'
#
loop_
_entity.id
_entity.type
_entity.pdbx_description
1 polymer ?
#
loop_
_entity_poly.entity_id
_entity_poly.type
_entity_poly.pdbx_seq_one_letter_code
_entity_poly.pdbx_strand_id
1 'polypeptide(L)'
;MEFVNLILFFIYTFGIGFTISSILKLKYKDYLEITFINIGLGLAGFLVVGVLLNLLHIPLDWKIFLLISLIGPLYWASKNYNKIFTWNFNFPKKIRMSNIFGLIVLALFLFTVLMYSKGAFSYPWLEDGDPWTHLMGVKYISEEKTVFEPVEGIDYFFYIDPYPPGFDMLLGVMNQTSGDIVWTLKFFNILIISLAIPFSYFFFGKLTKSSSKALIGTFILAVLPSFMSHFIWAHSLAITLVPLIFYAALSIEEDHKWSYAAALFLGSSTLVQPTQPIKFIALFIIFSLVKSFSNKGIWKQYTKVLFIGGILGLLWWGPLILQSGGLIDTAENFRGSSIYVEDKRVEKPYYGSLGTATRFYHWQDFFLLD
;
A
#
# COMPACT_ATOMS: atom_id res chain seq x y z
N MET A 1 -8.00 -22.49 3.92
CA MET A 1 -8.12 -21.37 4.89
C MET A 1 -7.94 -20.01 4.23
N GLU A 2 -7.51 -20.00 2.98
CA GLU A 2 -7.08 -18.87 2.16
C GLU A 2 -8.24 -17.90 1.87
N PHE A 3 -9.44 -18.44 1.67
CA PHE A 3 -10.65 -17.62 1.49
C PHE A 3 -11.01 -16.80 2.74
N VAL A 4 -10.80 -17.35 3.94
CA VAL A 4 -11.01 -16.61 5.19
C VAL A 4 -10.04 -15.44 5.28
N ASN A 5 -8.77 -15.68 4.92
CA ASN A 5 -7.74 -14.64 4.89
C ASN A 5 -8.10 -13.50 3.91
N LEU A 6 -8.62 -13.84 2.73
CA LEU A 6 -9.11 -12.85 1.77
C LEU A 6 -10.26 -12.00 2.33
N ILE A 7 -11.24 -12.64 2.97
CA ILE A 7 -12.34 -11.92 3.64
C ILE A 7 -11.78 -10.99 4.73
N LEU A 8 -10.86 -11.49 5.54
CA LEU A 8 -10.23 -10.73 6.62
C LEU A 8 -9.48 -9.51 6.09
N PHE A 9 -8.71 -9.63 5.01
CA PHE A 9 -8.05 -8.51 4.36
C PHE A 9 -9.03 -7.38 4.00
N PHE A 10 -10.15 -7.72 3.37
CA PHE A 10 -11.18 -6.73 3.03
C PHE A 10 -11.89 -6.18 4.27
N ILE A 11 -12.13 -6.98 5.30
CA ILE A 11 -12.68 -6.50 6.58
C ILE A 11 -11.72 -5.49 7.24
N TYR A 12 -10.42 -5.81 7.30
CA TYR A 12 -9.42 -4.92 7.90
C TYR A 12 -9.32 -3.60 7.14
N THR A 13 -9.09 -3.66 5.83
CA THR A 13 -8.90 -2.47 5.00
C THR A 13 -10.18 -1.66 4.87
N PHE A 14 -11.34 -2.28 4.65
CA PHE A 14 -12.59 -1.53 4.58
C PHE A 14 -13.00 -0.96 5.95
N GLY A 15 -12.90 -1.74 7.03
CA GLY A 15 -13.33 -1.34 8.37
C GLY A 15 -12.51 -0.21 8.98
N ILE A 16 -11.17 -0.30 8.89
CA ILE A 16 -10.26 0.77 9.30
C ILE A 16 -10.51 2.02 8.45
N GLY A 17 -10.61 1.85 7.13
CA GLY A 17 -10.87 2.96 6.21
C GLY A 17 -12.19 3.66 6.42
N PHE A 18 -13.27 2.89 6.64
CA PHE A 18 -14.59 3.40 7.00
C PHE A 18 -14.56 4.21 8.30
N THR A 19 -13.82 3.74 9.31
CA THR A 19 -13.66 4.43 10.58
C THR A 19 -12.97 5.78 10.38
N ILE A 20 -11.86 5.79 9.65
CA ILE A 20 -11.09 7.00 9.33
C ILE A 20 -11.96 7.99 8.56
N SER A 21 -12.61 7.55 7.48
CA SER A 21 -13.45 8.42 6.66
C SER A 21 -14.66 8.98 7.41
N SER A 22 -15.27 8.18 8.29
CA SER A 22 -16.38 8.61 9.15
C SER A 22 -15.95 9.65 10.18
N ILE A 23 -14.80 9.46 10.84
CA ILE A 23 -14.24 10.43 11.80
C ILE A 23 -13.91 11.75 11.10
N LEU A 24 -13.25 11.67 9.94
CA LEU A 24 -12.90 12.82 9.12
C LEU A 24 -14.11 13.43 8.40
N LYS A 25 -15.27 12.75 8.37
CA LYS A 25 -16.47 13.16 7.63
C LYS A 25 -16.14 13.51 6.17
N LEU A 26 -15.40 12.61 5.51
CA LEU A 26 -15.03 12.78 4.10
C LEU A 26 -16.27 12.67 3.20
N LYS A 27 -16.26 13.44 2.11
CA LYS A 27 -17.34 13.46 1.12
C LYS A 27 -16.89 12.73 -0.14
N TYR A 28 -17.78 11.90 -0.67
CA TYR A 28 -17.58 11.07 -1.85
C TYR A 28 -18.68 11.32 -2.88
N LYS A 29 -18.42 11.06 -4.17
CA LYS A 29 -19.42 11.26 -5.22
C LYS A 29 -20.38 10.09 -5.36
N ASP A 30 -19.89 8.87 -5.22
CA ASP A 30 -20.66 7.64 -5.42
C ASP A 30 -20.20 6.47 -4.53
N TYR A 31 -20.97 5.39 -4.52
CA TYR A 31 -20.71 4.20 -3.69
C TYR A 31 -19.43 3.44 -4.08
N LEU A 32 -19.07 3.42 -5.37
CA LEU A 32 -17.86 2.71 -5.82
C LEU A 32 -16.63 3.48 -5.30
N GLU A 33 -16.67 4.80 -5.36
CA GLU A 33 -15.66 5.68 -4.76
C GLU A 33 -15.56 5.44 -3.25
N ILE A 34 -16.68 5.41 -2.53
CA ILE A 34 -16.70 5.13 -1.08
C ILE A 34 -16.00 3.80 -0.79
N THR A 35 -16.35 2.73 -1.52
CA THR A 35 -15.82 1.39 -1.25
C THR A 35 -14.32 1.32 -1.46
N PHE A 36 -13.83 1.69 -2.65
CA PHE A 36 -12.41 1.56 -2.95
C PHE A 36 -11.56 2.57 -2.20
N ILE A 37 -12.02 3.80 -2.00
CA ILE A 37 -11.24 4.77 -1.22
C ILE A 37 -11.20 4.39 0.26
N ASN A 38 -12.25 3.76 0.82
CA ASN A 38 -12.15 3.18 2.16
C ASN A 38 -11.14 2.02 2.21
N ILE A 39 -11.14 1.10 1.22
CA ILE A 39 -10.10 0.05 1.15
C ILE A 39 -8.71 0.68 1.13
N GLY A 40 -8.49 1.72 0.31
CA GLY A 40 -7.23 2.46 0.27
C GLY A 40 -6.87 3.10 1.61
N LEU A 41 -7.80 3.85 2.22
CA LEU A 41 -7.60 4.49 3.52
C LEU A 41 -7.24 3.49 4.61
N GLY A 42 -7.91 2.33 4.65
CA GLY A 42 -7.59 1.33 5.64
C GLY A 42 -6.34 0.52 5.31
N LEU A 43 -5.94 0.39 4.03
CA LEU A 43 -4.62 -0.15 3.70
C LEU A 43 -3.51 0.75 4.28
N ALA A 44 -3.60 2.06 4.08
CA ALA A 44 -2.66 3.02 4.68
C ALA A 44 -2.76 3.10 6.22
N GLY A 45 -3.99 3.07 6.73
CA GLY A 45 -4.29 3.05 8.17
C GLY A 45 -3.76 1.79 8.86
N PHE A 46 -3.84 0.63 8.20
CA PHE A 46 -3.31 -0.64 8.69
C PHE A 46 -1.81 -0.53 8.98
N LEU A 47 -1.05 0.07 8.07
CA LEU A 47 0.40 0.25 8.25
C LEU A 47 0.72 1.15 9.45
N VAL A 48 0.05 2.29 9.56
CA VAL A 48 0.27 3.22 10.68
C VAL A 48 -0.14 2.58 12.01
N VAL A 49 -1.31 1.92 12.04
CA VAL A 49 -1.79 1.21 13.25
C VAL A 49 -0.82 0.11 13.64
N GLY A 50 -0.34 -0.71 12.69
CA GLY A 50 0.59 -1.78 12.99
C GLY A 50 1.91 -1.28 13.59
N VAL A 51 2.53 -0.26 13.00
CA VAL A 51 3.74 0.35 13.57
C VAL A 51 3.47 0.93 14.96
N LEU A 52 2.35 1.64 15.16
CA LEU A 52 1.96 2.18 16.47
C LEU A 52 1.75 1.08 17.52
N LEU A 53 1.07 -0.01 17.17
CA LEU A 53 0.88 -1.15 18.08
C LEU A 53 2.24 -1.71 18.49
N ASN A 54 3.15 -1.92 17.54
CA ASN A 54 4.44 -2.50 17.83
C ASN A 54 5.34 -1.58 18.67
N LEU A 55 5.36 -0.26 18.39
CA LEU A 55 6.03 0.74 19.23
C LEU A 55 5.51 0.76 20.68
N LEU A 56 4.23 0.43 20.87
CA LEU A 56 3.62 0.30 22.19
C LEU A 56 3.79 -1.11 22.79
N HIS A 57 4.61 -1.95 22.18
CA HIS A 57 4.83 -3.36 22.53
C HIS A 57 3.54 -4.20 22.55
N ILE A 58 2.55 -3.82 21.75
CA ILE A 58 1.33 -4.59 21.54
C ILE A 58 1.58 -5.59 20.40
N PRO A 59 1.34 -6.91 20.62
CA PRO A 59 1.51 -7.92 19.58
C PRO A 59 0.68 -7.61 18.33
N LEU A 60 1.25 -7.85 17.16
CA LEU A 60 0.60 -7.71 15.86
C LEU A 60 -0.32 -8.90 15.55
N ASP A 61 -1.22 -9.24 16.48
CA ASP A 61 -2.16 -10.36 16.33
C ASP A 61 -3.34 -9.97 15.42
N TRP A 62 -3.69 -10.82 14.45
CA TRP A 62 -4.81 -10.59 13.53
C TRP A 62 -6.13 -10.29 14.24
N LYS A 63 -6.37 -10.83 15.45
CA LYS A 63 -7.58 -10.56 16.25
C LYS A 63 -7.67 -9.11 16.68
N ILE A 64 -6.53 -8.46 16.93
CA ILE A 64 -6.47 -7.03 17.30
C ILE A 64 -6.85 -6.20 16.08
N PHE A 65 -6.32 -6.52 14.89
CA PHE A 65 -6.71 -5.86 13.66
C PHE A 65 -8.19 -6.08 13.32
N LEU A 66 -8.74 -7.27 13.58
CA LEU A 66 -10.17 -7.55 13.46
C LEU A 66 -11.01 -6.68 14.40
N LEU A 67 -10.61 -6.59 15.67
CA LEU A 67 -11.31 -5.77 16.64
C LEU A 67 -11.30 -4.29 16.23
N ILE A 68 -10.13 -3.75 15.88
CA ILE A 68 -9.96 -2.35 15.46
C ILE A 68 -10.81 -2.05 14.21
N SER A 69 -10.81 -2.96 13.23
CA SER A 69 -11.58 -2.76 11.98
C SER A 69 -13.09 -2.81 12.18
N LEU A 70 -13.58 -3.53 13.19
CA LEU A 70 -15.01 -3.66 13.47
C LEU A 70 -15.56 -2.58 14.40
N ILE A 71 -14.75 -1.99 15.29
CA ILE A 71 -15.22 -0.99 16.28
C ILE A 71 -15.99 0.15 15.62
N GLY A 72 -15.42 0.79 14.59
CA GLY A 72 -16.05 1.94 13.93
C GLY A 72 -17.32 1.57 13.17
N PRO A 73 -17.32 0.57 12.27
CA PRO A 73 -18.53 0.09 11.60
C PRO A 73 -19.63 -0.33 12.57
N LEU A 74 -19.32 -1.10 13.63
CA LEU A 74 -20.31 -1.54 14.61
C LEU A 74 -20.89 -0.38 15.42
N TYR A 75 -20.05 0.59 15.81
CA TYR A 75 -20.51 1.81 16.48
C TYR A 75 -21.42 2.67 15.57
N TRP A 76 -21.05 2.80 14.29
CA TRP A 76 -21.89 3.52 13.34
C TRP A 76 -23.21 2.78 13.09
N ALA A 77 -23.16 1.46 12.97
CA ALA A 77 -24.34 0.63 12.76
C ALA A 77 -25.30 0.69 13.95
N SER A 78 -24.80 0.61 15.19
CA SER A 78 -25.63 0.73 16.38
C SER A 78 -26.32 2.10 16.49
N LYS A 79 -25.62 3.19 16.16
CA LYS A 79 -26.20 4.54 16.11
C LYS A 79 -27.22 4.74 14.99
N ASN A 80 -27.12 3.98 13.90
CA ASN A 80 -27.97 4.12 12.72
C ASN A 80 -28.86 2.89 12.49
N TYR A 81 -29.12 2.08 13.52
CA TYR A 81 -29.78 0.78 13.37
C TYR A 81 -31.14 0.89 12.65
N ASN A 82 -31.93 1.90 12.99
CA ASN A 82 -33.22 2.19 12.34
C ASN A 82 -33.06 2.43 10.83
N LYS A 83 -32.05 3.22 10.43
CA LYS A 83 -31.80 3.54 9.02
C LYS A 83 -31.35 2.33 8.22
N ILE A 84 -30.55 1.46 8.84
CA ILE A 84 -30.07 0.21 8.23
C ILE A 84 -31.24 -0.73 7.98
N PHE A 85 -32.14 -0.90 8.97
CA PHE A 85 -33.30 -1.78 8.82
C PHE A 85 -34.33 -1.26 7.82
N THR A 86 -34.46 0.05 7.69
CA THR A 86 -35.32 0.68 6.67
C THR A 86 -34.62 0.91 5.32
N TRP A 87 -33.41 0.38 5.14
CA TRP A 87 -32.65 0.65 3.92
C TRP A 87 -33.25 -0.11 2.73
N ASN A 88 -34.04 0.60 1.93
CA ASN A 88 -34.52 0.09 0.66
C ASN A 88 -33.42 0.27 -0.40
N PHE A 89 -32.91 -0.85 -0.92
CA PHE A 89 -31.95 -0.85 -2.02
C PHE A 89 -32.65 -0.44 -3.32
N ASN A 90 -32.69 0.86 -3.59
CA ASN A 90 -33.25 1.39 -4.83
C ASN A 90 -32.20 1.26 -5.93
N PHE A 91 -32.31 0.21 -6.75
CA PHE A 91 -31.53 0.12 -7.98
C PHE A 91 -31.77 1.38 -8.82
N PRO A 92 -30.70 2.03 -9.33
CA PRO A 92 -30.87 3.21 -10.15
C PRO A 92 -31.66 2.83 -11.41
N LYS A 93 -32.85 3.40 -11.58
CA LYS A 93 -33.73 3.14 -12.74
C LYS A 93 -33.06 3.45 -14.10
N LYS A 94 -32.03 4.30 -14.09
CA LYS A 94 -31.24 4.65 -15.28
C LYS A 94 -29.76 4.43 -15.01
N ILE A 95 -29.15 3.51 -15.76
CA ILE A 95 -27.70 3.29 -15.76
C ILE A 95 -27.04 4.51 -16.40
N ARG A 96 -26.20 5.23 -15.65
CA ARG A 96 -25.39 6.34 -16.17
C ARG A 96 -24.12 5.78 -16.82
N MET A 97 -23.55 6.50 -17.79
CA MET A 97 -22.26 6.12 -18.40
C MET A 97 -21.14 5.99 -17.36
N SER A 98 -21.16 6.80 -16.29
CA SER A 98 -20.24 6.67 -15.16
C SER A 98 -20.31 5.30 -14.48
N ASN A 99 -21.50 4.71 -14.39
CA ASN A 99 -21.69 3.40 -13.78
C ASN A 99 -21.12 2.30 -14.68
N ILE A 100 -21.30 2.42 -16.00
CA ILE A 100 -20.72 1.50 -16.99
C ILE A 100 -19.20 1.54 -16.92
N PHE A 101 -18.60 2.74 -16.85
CA PHE A 101 -17.15 2.86 -16.70
C PHE A 101 -16.65 2.29 -15.39
N GLY A 102 -17.38 2.49 -14.28
CA GLY A 102 -17.08 1.83 -13.00
C GLY A 102 -17.11 0.30 -13.11
N LEU A 103 -18.08 -0.28 -13.82
CA LEU A 103 -18.14 -1.72 -14.08
C LEU A 103 -16.97 -2.21 -14.96
N ILE A 104 -16.57 -1.44 -15.97
CA ILE A 104 -15.39 -1.76 -16.78
C ILE A 104 -14.12 -1.75 -15.92
N VAL A 105 -13.96 -0.77 -15.04
CA VAL A 105 -12.82 -0.70 -14.10
C VAL A 105 -12.82 -1.90 -13.15
N LEU A 106 -13.98 -2.31 -12.66
CA LEU A 106 -14.10 -3.52 -11.84
C LEU A 106 -13.74 -4.78 -12.64
N ALA A 107 -14.18 -4.87 -13.89
CA ALA A 107 -13.80 -5.96 -14.78
C ALA A 107 -12.29 -5.98 -15.04
N LEU A 108 -11.66 -4.81 -15.25
CA LEU A 108 -10.21 -4.68 -15.38
C LEU A 108 -9.48 -5.12 -14.12
N PHE A 109 -9.94 -4.70 -12.94
CA PHE A 109 -9.40 -5.15 -11.66
C PHE A 109 -9.47 -6.67 -11.50
N LEU A 110 -10.63 -7.27 -11.77
CA LEU A 110 -10.79 -8.73 -11.70
C LEU A 110 -9.91 -9.44 -12.73
N PHE A 111 -9.82 -8.89 -13.95
CA PHE A 111 -8.95 -9.41 -14.99
C PHE A 111 -7.47 -9.39 -14.58
N THR A 112 -6.97 -8.29 -13.99
CA THR A 112 -5.58 -8.22 -13.52
C THR A 112 -5.32 -9.19 -12.36
N VAL A 113 -6.25 -9.32 -11.41
CA VAL A 113 -6.13 -10.31 -10.32
C VAL A 113 -6.01 -11.72 -10.91
N LEU A 114 -6.90 -12.10 -11.83
CA LEU A 114 -6.91 -13.44 -12.44
C LEU A 114 -5.65 -13.70 -13.28
N MET A 115 -5.27 -12.74 -14.13
CA MET A 115 -4.11 -12.85 -15.01
C MET A 115 -2.82 -12.97 -14.21
N TYR A 116 -2.57 -12.07 -13.25
CA TYR A 116 -1.37 -12.14 -12.42
C TYR A 116 -1.36 -13.37 -11.51
N SER A 117 -2.51 -13.76 -10.94
CA SER A 117 -2.60 -15.01 -10.17
C SER A 117 -2.22 -16.22 -11.02
N LYS A 118 -2.72 -16.31 -12.26
CA LYS A 118 -2.34 -17.40 -13.16
C LYS A 118 -0.83 -17.43 -13.44
N GLY A 119 -0.21 -16.25 -13.59
CA GLY A 119 1.24 -16.13 -13.76
C GLY A 119 2.02 -16.54 -12.51
N ALA A 120 1.74 -15.92 -11.36
CA ALA A 120 2.46 -16.18 -10.12
C ALA A 120 2.33 -17.62 -9.63
N PHE A 121 1.17 -18.26 -9.82
CA PHE A 121 0.92 -19.64 -9.40
C PHE A 121 1.23 -20.68 -10.49
N SER A 122 1.91 -20.29 -11.58
CA SER A 122 2.38 -21.25 -12.59
C SER A 122 3.49 -22.18 -12.08
N TYR A 123 4.16 -21.81 -10.98
CA TYR A 123 5.15 -22.60 -10.25
C TYR A 123 4.92 -22.50 -8.73
N PRO A 124 5.29 -23.54 -7.94
CA PRO A 124 5.00 -23.59 -6.51
C PRO A 124 6.01 -22.86 -5.62
N TRP A 125 7.19 -22.45 -6.13
CA TRP A 125 8.23 -21.75 -5.36
C TRP A 125 8.16 -20.23 -5.54
N LEU A 126 8.93 -19.47 -4.75
CA LEU A 126 9.12 -18.04 -4.94
C LEU A 126 10.27 -17.77 -5.92
N GLU A 127 10.21 -16.64 -6.61
CA GLU A 127 11.30 -16.16 -7.47
C GLU A 127 12.55 -15.84 -6.65
N ASP A 128 13.73 -15.98 -7.27
CA ASP A 128 15.00 -15.73 -6.60
C ASP A 128 15.15 -14.26 -6.15
N GLY A 129 15.86 -14.05 -5.03
CA GLY A 129 16.15 -12.72 -4.48
C GLY A 129 15.12 -12.23 -3.46
N ASP A 130 14.61 -11.01 -3.66
CA ASP A 130 13.74 -10.28 -2.72
C ASP A 130 12.57 -11.12 -2.15
N PRO A 131 11.84 -11.96 -2.93
CA PRO A 131 10.72 -12.74 -2.42
C PRO A 131 11.08 -13.68 -1.26
N TRP A 132 12.24 -14.35 -1.31
CA TRP A 132 12.68 -15.26 -0.26
C TRP A 132 13.04 -14.50 1.02
N THR A 133 13.65 -13.33 0.90
CA THR A 133 13.97 -12.48 2.04
C THR A 133 12.71 -11.90 2.69
N HIS A 134 11.73 -11.48 1.88
CA HIS A 134 10.40 -11.09 2.39
C HIS A 134 9.68 -12.26 3.07
N LEU A 135 9.81 -13.49 2.57
CA LEU A 135 9.23 -14.67 3.21
C LEU A 135 9.74 -14.85 4.63
N MET A 136 11.04 -14.66 4.88
CA MET A 136 11.61 -14.77 6.23
C MET A 136 11.00 -13.74 7.18
N GLY A 137 10.91 -12.48 6.74
CA GLY A 137 10.31 -11.42 7.55
C GLY A 137 8.83 -11.64 7.83
N VAL A 138 8.06 -12.00 6.80
CA VAL A 138 6.64 -12.35 6.92
C VAL A 138 6.41 -13.53 7.86
N LYS A 139 7.26 -14.56 7.80
CA LYS A 139 7.20 -15.72 8.69
C LYS A 139 7.45 -15.32 10.13
N TYR A 140 8.51 -14.55 10.37
CA TYR A 140 8.87 -14.04 11.70
C TYR A 140 7.72 -13.21 12.30
N ILE A 141 7.21 -12.21 11.59
CA ILE A 141 6.10 -11.37 12.07
C ILE A 141 4.83 -12.21 12.31
N SER A 142 4.58 -13.21 11.46
CA SER A 142 3.45 -14.12 11.61
C SER A 142 3.52 -14.96 12.88
N GLU A 143 4.71 -15.33 13.34
CA GLU A 143 4.92 -16.19 14.51
C GLU A 143 5.09 -15.35 15.78
N GLU A 144 6.04 -14.41 15.78
CA GLU A 144 6.43 -13.60 16.93
C GLU A 144 5.56 -12.37 17.13
N LYS A 145 4.70 -12.05 16.16
CA LYS A 145 3.75 -10.92 16.22
C LYS A 145 4.45 -9.58 16.47
N THR A 146 5.65 -9.40 15.96
CA THR A 146 6.44 -8.18 16.14
C THR A 146 7.27 -7.86 14.90
N VAL A 147 7.57 -6.57 14.69
CA VAL A 147 8.50 -6.10 13.65
C VAL A 147 9.86 -5.69 14.25
N PHE A 148 10.09 -5.94 15.53
CA PHE A 148 11.41 -5.78 16.13
C PHE A 148 12.21 -7.08 16.03
N GLU A 149 13.48 -6.95 15.67
CA GLU A 149 14.46 -8.04 15.64
C GLU A 149 14.59 -8.73 17.02
N PRO A 150 14.86 -10.05 17.06
CA PRO A 150 14.94 -10.79 18.32
C PRO A 150 16.20 -10.46 19.13
N VAL A 151 17.25 -9.97 18.48
CA VAL A 151 18.50 -9.56 19.13
C VAL A 151 18.84 -8.15 18.67
N GLU A 152 18.96 -7.23 19.62
CA GLU A 152 19.30 -5.84 19.33
C GLU A 152 20.69 -5.73 18.67
N GLY A 153 20.77 -5.02 17.54
CA GLY A 153 22.01 -4.77 16.81
C GLY A 153 22.48 -5.90 15.89
N ILE A 154 21.68 -6.95 15.68
CA ILE A 154 21.93 -7.97 14.66
C ILE A 154 20.79 -7.91 13.65
N ASP A 155 21.12 -7.63 12.39
CA ASP A 155 20.15 -7.60 11.28
C ASP A 155 19.91 -9.05 10.77
N TYR A 156 18.94 -9.77 11.35
CA TYR A 156 18.51 -11.07 10.82
C TYR A 156 17.59 -10.92 9.61
N PHE A 157 16.79 -9.85 9.56
CA PHE A 157 15.73 -9.68 8.59
C PHE A 157 15.86 -8.35 7.85
N PHE A 158 16.55 -8.38 6.71
CA PHE A 158 16.84 -7.21 5.87
C PHE A 158 15.61 -6.33 5.53
N TYR A 159 14.40 -6.89 5.44
CA TYR A 159 13.16 -6.14 5.13
C TYR A 159 12.30 -5.77 6.35
N ILE A 160 12.83 -5.91 7.56
CA ILE A 160 12.18 -5.55 8.82
C ILE A 160 12.92 -4.44 9.56
N ASP A 161 14.25 -4.54 9.69
CA ASP A 161 15.12 -3.57 10.37
C ASP A 161 16.48 -3.62 9.67
N PRO A 162 17.07 -2.50 9.20
CA PRO A 162 16.61 -1.11 9.27
C PRO A 162 15.42 -0.76 8.36
N TYR A 163 15.01 -1.65 7.47
CA TYR A 163 14.02 -1.37 6.42
C TYR A 163 12.60 -1.15 6.96
N PRO A 164 11.79 -0.22 6.42
CA PRO A 164 10.41 -0.04 6.90
C PRO A 164 9.55 -1.30 6.75
N PRO A 165 8.94 -1.83 7.84
CA PRO A 165 8.39 -3.17 7.86
C PRO A 165 6.97 -3.25 7.29
N GLY A 166 6.42 -2.16 6.72
CA GLY A 166 5.00 -2.06 6.39
C GLY A 166 4.49 -3.16 5.45
N PHE A 167 5.29 -3.54 4.45
CA PHE A 167 4.92 -4.61 3.52
C PHE A 167 4.89 -5.99 4.22
N ASP A 168 5.98 -6.36 4.88
CA ASP A 168 6.13 -7.64 5.56
C ASP A 168 5.17 -7.76 6.74
N MET A 169 4.88 -6.65 7.42
CA MET A 169 3.90 -6.58 8.49
C MET A 169 2.49 -6.88 7.99
N LEU A 170 2.07 -6.26 6.89
CA LEU A 170 0.76 -6.53 6.30
C LEU A 170 0.62 -8.02 5.94
N LEU A 171 1.60 -8.57 5.23
CA LEU A 171 1.59 -9.96 4.80
C LEU A 171 1.75 -10.94 5.97
N GLY A 172 2.55 -10.58 6.97
CA GLY A 172 2.76 -11.34 8.20
C GLY A 172 1.47 -11.49 8.99
N VAL A 173 0.70 -10.42 9.16
CA VAL A 173 -0.62 -10.48 9.80
C VAL A 173 -1.62 -11.30 8.99
N MET A 174 -1.61 -11.19 7.65
CA MET A 174 -2.47 -12.03 6.79
C MET A 174 -2.10 -13.51 6.96
N ASN A 175 -0.81 -13.83 6.98
CA ASN A 175 -0.32 -15.20 7.08
C ASN A 175 -0.74 -15.90 8.38
N GLN A 176 -1.02 -15.17 9.46
CA GLN A 176 -1.45 -15.77 10.74
C GLN A 176 -2.76 -16.56 10.66
N THR A 177 -3.55 -16.33 9.60
CA THR A 177 -4.80 -17.06 9.33
C THR A 177 -4.72 -17.91 8.07
N SER A 178 -3.53 -18.00 7.46
CA SER A 178 -3.23 -18.87 6.32
C SER A 178 -2.42 -20.09 6.78
N GLY A 179 -2.64 -21.22 6.12
CA GLY A 179 -1.75 -22.38 6.26
C GLY A 179 -0.56 -22.35 5.30
N ASP A 180 -0.53 -21.39 4.37
CA ASP A 180 0.42 -21.34 3.26
C ASP A 180 0.99 -19.92 3.09
N ILE A 181 2.27 -19.77 3.40
CA ILE A 181 3.01 -18.51 3.31
C ILE A 181 3.33 -18.12 1.86
N VAL A 182 3.61 -19.09 0.99
CA VAL A 182 3.89 -18.83 -0.42
C VAL A 182 2.63 -18.31 -1.10
N TRP A 183 1.48 -18.94 -0.82
CA TRP A 183 0.19 -18.46 -1.28
C TRP A 183 -0.09 -17.04 -0.78
N THR A 184 0.16 -16.77 0.50
CA THR A 184 -0.06 -15.44 1.10
C THR A 184 0.77 -14.38 0.38
N LEU A 185 2.07 -14.60 0.22
CA LEU A 185 2.97 -13.66 -0.45
C LEU A 185 2.54 -13.39 -1.89
N LYS A 186 2.33 -14.45 -2.69
CA LYS A 186 1.95 -14.34 -4.10
C LYS A 186 0.60 -13.63 -4.25
N PHE A 187 -0.44 -14.15 -3.60
CA PHE A 187 -1.80 -13.69 -3.81
C PHE A 187 -2.02 -12.25 -3.31
N PHE A 188 -1.53 -11.90 -2.12
CA PHE A 188 -1.73 -10.54 -1.61
C PHE A 188 -0.88 -9.50 -2.34
N ASN A 189 0.33 -9.84 -2.79
CA ASN A 189 1.09 -8.95 -3.66
C ASN A 189 0.31 -8.63 -4.94
N ILE A 190 -0.25 -9.66 -5.60
CA ILE A 190 -1.11 -9.51 -6.79
C ILE A 190 -2.35 -8.68 -6.52
N LEU A 191 -3.01 -8.92 -5.39
CA LEU A 191 -4.20 -8.18 -4.98
C LEU A 191 -3.89 -6.69 -4.77
N ILE A 192 -2.78 -6.38 -4.09
CA ILE A 192 -2.30 -5.02 -3.86
C ILE A 192 -2.03 -4.31 -5.20
N ILE A 193 -1.26 -4.93 -6.10
CA ILE A 193 -0.97 -4.38 -7.43
C ILE A 193 -2.27 -4.14 -8.20
N SER A 194 -3.20 -5.09 -8.14
CA SER A 194 -4.48 -4.96 -8.84
C SER A 194 -5.35 -3.84 -8.26
N LEU A 195 -5.33 -3.60 -6.95
CA LEU A 195 -6.07 -2.50 -6.32
C LEU A 195 -5.63 -1.11 -6.81
N ALA A 196 -4.41 -0.98 -7.34
CA ALA A 196 -4.00 0.27 -7.98
C ALA A 196 -4.79 0.60 -9.25
N ILE A 197 -5.47 -0.36 -9.90
CA ILE A 197 -6.38 -0.12 -11.05
C ILE A 197 -7.56 0.79 -10.68
N PRO A 198 -8.44 0.42 -9.72
CA PRO A 198 -9.52 1.31 -9.30
C PRO A 198 -9.01 2.59 -8.64
N PHE A 199 -7.91 2.55 -7.88
CA PHE A 199 -7.33 3.78 -7.29
C PHE A 199 -6.90 4.77 -8.35
N SER A 200 -6.25 4.29 -9.42
CA SER A 200 -5.83 5.13 -10.53
C SER A 200 -7.01 5.67 -11.32
N TYR A 201 -8.10 4.92 -11.46
CA TYR A 201 -9.33 5.44 -12.06
C TYR A 201 -9.88 6.63 -11.29
N PHE A 202 -9.96 6.54 -9.96
CA PHE A 202 -10.41 7.66 -9.13
C PHE A 202 -9.46 8.86 -9.20
N PHE A 203 -8.15 8.60 -9.14
CA PHE A 203 -7.12 9.63 -9.32
C PHE A 203 -7.26 10.35 -10.65
N PHE A 204 -7.27 9.64 -11.78
CA PHE A 204 -7.40 10.25 -13.10
C PHE A 204 -8.76 10.93 -13.29
N GLY A 205 -9.83 10.39 -12.71
CA GLY A 205 -11.15 11.02 -12.70
C GLY A 205 -11.15 12.36 -11.98
N LYS A 206 -10.44 12.45 -10.86
CA LYS A 206 -10.26 13.70 -10.12
C LYS A 206 -9.37 14.69 -10.88
N LEU A 207 -8.27 14.21 -11.47
CA LEU A 207 -7.30 15.01 -12.19
C LEU A 207 -7.89 15.61 -13.48
N THR A 208 -8.56 14.80 -14.28
CA THR A 208 -9.06 15.18 -15.61
C THR A 208 -10.49 15.70 -15.60
N LYS A 209 -11.20 15.54 -14.48
CA LYS A 209 -12.64 15.83 -14.33
C LYS A 209 -13.51 15.13 -15.39
N SER A 210 -13.06 13.99 -15.92
CA SER A 210 -13.75 13.23 -16.96
C SER A 210 -13.60 11.73 -16.71
N SER A 211 -14.72 11.02 -16.58
CA SER A 211 -14.72 9.57 -16.36
C SER A 211 -14.21 8.79 -17.58
N SER A 212 -14.42 9.30 -18.80
CA SER A 212 -13.87 8.69 -20.02
C SER A 212 -12.34 8.78 -20.06
N LYS A 213 -11.78 9.96 -19.76
CA LYS A 213 -10.31 10.15 -19.70
C LYS A 213 -9.70 9.36 -18.56
N ALA A 214 -10.41 9.22 -17.44
CA ALA A 214 -10.02 8.37 -16.33
C ALA A 214 -9.90 6.91 -16.75
N LEU A 215 -10.92 6.37 -17.43
CA LEU A 215 -10.90 5.01 -17.95
C LEU A 215 -9.73 4.78 -18.92
N ILE A 216 -9.48 5.73 -19.83
CA ILE A 216 -8.34 5.64 -20.76
C ILE A 216 -7.01 5.64 -20.00
N GLY A 217 -6.82 6.55 -19.04
CA GLY A 217 -5.60 6.61 -18.23
C GLY A 217 -5.38 5.32 -17.42
N THR A 218 -6.43 4.77 -16.82
CA THR A 218 -6.39 3.49 -16.09
C THR A 218 -6.08 2.32 -17.02
N PHE A 219 -6.68 2.29 -18.21
CA PHE A 219 -6.40 1.25 -19.19
C PHE A 219 -4.94 1.29 -19.65
N ILE A 220 -4.41 2.49 -19.95
CA ILE A 220 -2.99 2.67 -20.31
C ILE A 220 -2.11 2.14 -19.18
N LEU A 221 -2.39 2.50 -17.92
CA LEU A 221 -1.65 1.98 -16.77
C LEU A 221 -1.72 0.44 -16.69
N ALA A 222 -2.91 -0.14 -16.87
CA ALA A 222 -3.13 -1.58 -16.78
C ALA A 222 -2.33 -2.38 -17.82
N VAL A 223 -2.02 -1.79 -18.98
CA VAL A 223 -1.28 -2.45 -20.06
C VAL A 223 0.21 -2.07 -20.10
N LEU A 224 0.68 -1.20 -19.20
CA LEU A 224 2.10 -0.85 -19.12
C LEU A 224 2.89 -2.05 -18.56
N PRO A 225 3.87 -2.61 -19.29
CA PRO A 225 4.62 -3.78 -18.84
C PRO A 225 5.32 -3.56 -17.49
N SER A 226 5.79 -2.34 -17.21
CA SER A 226 6.42 -1.99 -15.94
C SER A 226 5.46 -2.00 -14.74
N PHE A 227 4.15 -1.89 -15.00
CA PHE A 227 3.10 -2.04 -13.99
C PHE A 227 2.58 -3.50 -13.93
N MET A 228 2.78 -4.27 -14.99
CA MET A 228 2.48 -5.70 -15.08
C MET A 228 3.56 -6.56 -14.38
N SER A 229 3.72 -6.36 -13.08
CA SER A 229 4.60 -7.17 -12.26
C SER A 229 3.79 -8.14 -11.39
N HIS A 230 4.27 -9.37 -11.25
CA HIS A 230 3.83 -10.30 -10.21
C HIS A 230 4.91 -10.51 -9.12
N PHE A 231 6.08 -9.86 -9.29
CA PHE A 231 7.20 -9.97 -8.37
C PHE A 231 6.82 -9.47 -6.98
N ILE A 232 7.10 -10.29 -5.98
CA ILE A 232 6.86 -9.96 -4.56
C ILE A 232 7.89 -8.94 -4.13
N TRP A 233 7.45 -7.70 -3.92
CA TRP A 233 8.33 -6.60 -3.58
C TRP A 233 7.57 -5.51 -2.83
N ALA A 234 8.18 -4.95 -1.78
CA ALA A 234 7.60 -3.84 -1.03
C ALA A 234 7.24 -2.62 -1.91
N HIS A 235 7.95 -2.43 -3.03
CA HIS A 235 7.64 -1.38 -3.99
C HIS A 235 6.21 -1.46 -4.55
N SER A 236 5.64 -2.65 -4.69
CA SER A 236 4.29 -2.88 -5.18
C SER A 236 3.23 -2.16 -4.33
N LEU A 237 3.38 -2.24 -3.00
CA LEU A 237 2.51 -1.53 -2.07
C LEU A 237 2.77 -0.03 -2.10
N ALA A 238 4.03 0.41 -2.18
CA ALA A 238 4.38 1.82 -2.26
C ALA A 238 3.78 2.50 -3.51
N ILE A 239 3.91 1.89 -4.69
CA ILE A 239 3.30 2.40 -5.94
C ILE A 239 1.77 2.41 -5.83
N THR A 240 1.17 1.40 -5.21
CA THR A 240 -0.29 1.31 -5.06
C THR A 240 -0.87 2.49 -4.28
N LEU A 241 -0.11 3.03 -3.32
CA LEU A 241 -0.52 4.21 -2.54
C LEU A 241 -0.39 5.53 -3.32
N VAL A 242 0.45 5.61 -4.36
CA VAL A 242 0.67 6.85 -5.14
C VAL A 242 -0.62 7.47 -5.71
N PRO A 243 -1.47 6.73 -6.46
CA PRO A 243 -2.72 7.31 -6.97
C PRO A 243 -3.63 7.77 -5.83
N LEU A 244 -3.61 7.12 -4.66
CA LEU A 244 -4.38 7.55 -3.49
C LEU A 244 -3.84 8.85 -2.88
N ILE A 245 -2.52 9.03 -2.79
CA ILE A 245 -1.88 10.27 -2.34
C ILE A 245 -2.39 11.44 -3.19
N PHE A 246 -2.30 11.33 -4.52
CA PHE A 246 -2.70 12.42 -5.41
C PHE A 246 -4.21 12.57 -5.56
N TYR A 247 -4.97 11.48 -5.44
CA TYR A 247 -6.43 11.54 -5.34
C TYR A 247 -6.88 12.38 -4.14
N ALA A 248 -6.32 12.10 -2.96
CA ALA A 248 -6.62 12.85 -1.75
C ALA A 248 -6.12 14.30 -1.87
N ALA A 249 -4.91 14.52 -2.42
CA ALA A 249 -4.36 15.86 -2.63
C ALA A 249 -5.26 16.73 -3.51
N LEU A 250 -5.75 16.21 -4.64
CA LEU A 250 -6.71 16.91 -5.49
C LEU A 250 -8.05 17.14 -4.81
N SER A 251 -8.46 16.26 -3.91
CA SER A 251 -9.72 16.38 -3.15
C SER A 251 -9.68 17.47 -2.07
N ILE A 252 -8.49 17.97 -1.70
CA ILE A 252 -8.33 19.10 -0.78
C ILE A 252 -9.00 20.36 -1.33
N GLU A 253 -9.00 20.57 -2.65
CA GLU A 253 -9.66 21.72 -3.29
C GLU A 253 -11.17 21.76 -3.03
N GLU A 254 -11.80 20.59 -2.83
CA GLU A 254 -13.24 20.46 -2.58
C GLU A 254 -13.58 20.38 -1.09
N ASP A 255 -12.74 19.72 -0.28
CA ASP A 255 -12.88 19.65 1.18
C ASP A 255 -11.50 19.52 1.84
N HIS A 256 -11.10 20.54 2.62
CA HIS A 256 -9.80 20.59 3.29
C HIS A 256 -9.53 19.40 4.23
N LYS A 257 -10.55 18.66 4.67
CA LYS A 257 -10.37 17.46 5.51
C LYS A 257 -9.63 16.33 4.78
N TRP A 258 -9.62 16.34 3.44
CA TRP A 258 -8.78 15.44 2.66
C TRP A 258 -7.28 15.63 2.90
N SER A 259 -6.84 16.74 3.52
CA SER A 259 -5.45 16.91 3.97
C SER A 259 -5.02 15.81 4.95
N TYR A 260 -5.92 15.33 5.82
CA TYR A 260 -5.60 14.25 6.75
C TYR A 260 -5.46 12.90 6.04
N ALA A 261 -6.32 12.62 5.07
CA ALA A 261 -6.22 11.42 4.23
C ALA A 261 -4.94 11.42 3.39
N ALA A 262 -4.61 12.55 2.75
CA ALA A 262 -3.37 12.70 1.98
C ALA A 262 -2.13 12.54 2.87
N ALA A 263 -2.15 13.10 4.09
CA ALA A 263 -1.08 12.91 5.07
C ALA A 263 -0.93 11.44 5.48
N LEU A 264 -2.05 10.75 5.72
CA LEU A 264 -2.05 9.33 6.03
C LEU A 264 -1.44 8.51 4.88
N PHE A 265 -1.86 8.74 3.64
CA PHE A 265 -1.29 8.05 2.49
C PHE A 265 0.21 8.33 2.32
N LEU A 266 0.62 9.60 2.40
CA LEU A 266 2.02 9.98 2.25
C LEU A 266 2.88 9.39 3.37
N GLY A 267 2.44 9.53 4.62
CA GLY A 267 3.13 8.97 5.78
C GLY A 267 3.22 7.45 5.71
N SER A 268 2.10 6.77 5.42
CA SER A 268 2.09 5.30 5.27
C SER A 268 3.06 4.81 4.19
N SER A 269 3.26 5.56 3.09
CA SER A 269 4.23 5.18 2.06
C SER A 269 5.66 5.15 2.58
N THR A 270 6.01 6.03 3.53
CA THR A 270 7.32 6.05 4.21
C THR A 270 7.55 4.84 5.12
N LEU A 271 6.47 4.13 5.49
CA LEU A 271 6.53 2.91 6.30
C LEU A 271 6.66 1.63 5.45
N VAL A 272 6.65 1.73 4.11
CA VAL A 272 6.68 0.57 3.21
C VAL A 272 8.08 0.31 2.65
N GLN A 273 8.82 1.36 2.29
CA GLN A 273 10.04 1.25 1.50
C GLN A 273 10.91 2.51 1.74
N PRO A 274 12.26 2.43 1.75
CA PRO A 274 13.10 3.57 2.13
C PRO A 274 13.27 4.67 1.07
N THR A 275 13.42 4.33 -0.21
CA THR A 275 13.86 5.25 -1.28
C THR A 275 12.74 5.84 -2.13
N GLN A 276 11.62 5.15 -2.28
CA GLN A 276 10.47 5.53 -3.12
C GLN A 276 9.65 6.65 -2.49
N PRO A 277 9.43 6.69 -1.17
CA PRO A 277 8.74 7.79 -0.52
C PRO A 277 9.48 9.11 -0.67
N ILE A 278 10.82 9.12 -0.76
CA ILE A 278 11.58 10.34 -1.09
C ILE A 278 11.16 10.90 -2.45
N LYS A 279 11.04 10.03 -3.46
CA LYS A 279 10.56 10.42 -4.80
C LYS A 279 9.11 10.91 -4.74
N PHE A 280 8.25 10.26 -3.96
CA PHE A 280 6.85 10.64 -3.82
C PHE A 280 6.69 11.98 -3.09
N ILE A 281 7.49 12.24 -2.04
CA ILE A 281 7.55 13.52 -1.34
C ILE A 281 8.03 14.62 -2.29
N ALA A 282 9.10 14.38 -3.06
CA ALA A 282 9.57 15.34 -4.06
C ALA A 282 8.50 15.65 -5.11
N LEU A 283 7.84 14.62 -5.66
CA LEU A 283 6.74 14.77 -6.60
C LEU A 283 5.54 15.51 -5.97
N PHE A 284 5.22 15.22 -4.72
CA PHE A 284 4.15 15.89 -3.97
C PHE A 284 4.49 17.36 -3.75
N ILE A 285 5.73 17.71 -3.38
CA ILE A 285 6.17 19.10 -3.23
C ILE A 285 6.01 19.85 -4.56
N ILE A 286 6.50 19.28 -5.67
CA ILE A 286 6.34 19.89 -7.00
C ILE A 286 4.87 20.08 -7.33
N PHE A 287 4.05 19.05 -7.15
CA PHE A 287 2.61 19.11 -7.36
C PHE A 287 1.94 20.20 -6.51
N SER A 288 2.26 20.26 -5.22
CA SER A 288 1.73 21.24 -4.28
C SER A 288 2.13 22.67 -4.65
N LEU A 289 3.38 22.89 -5.11
CA LEU A 289 3.83 24.19 -5.59
C LEU A 289 3.04 24.64 -6.81
N VAL A 290 2.94 23.78 -7.83
CA VAL A 290 2.17 24.07 -9.06
C VAL A 290 0.71 24.39 -8.72
N LYS A 291 0.06 23.58 -7.87
CA LYS A 291 -1.32 23.81 -7.44
C LYS A 291 -1.49 25.08 -6.60
N SER A 292 -0.52 25.40 -5.76
CA SER A 292 -0.57 26.60 -4.91
C SER A 292 -0.43 27.90 -5.71
N PHE A 293 0.26 27.88 -6.84
CA PHE A 293 0.28 29.02 -7.77
C PHE A 293 -1.11 29.30 -8.37
N SER A 294 -1.89 28.26 -8.67
CA SER A 294 -3.26 28.41 -9.18
C SER A 294 -4.28 28.77 -8.09
N ASN A 295 -4.07 28.34 -6.85
CA ASN A 295 -4.96 28.61 -5.72
C ASN A 295 -4.18 28.93 -4.45
N LYS A 296 -3.98 30.22 -4.15
CA LYS A 296 -3.18 30.68 -3.00
C LYS A 296 -3.73 30.22 -1.63
N GLY A 297 -4.98 29.77 -1.53
CA GLY A 297 -5.55 29.32 -0.25
C GLY A 297 -5.11 27.91 0.17
N ILE A 298 -4.66 27.08 -0.79
CA ILE A 298 -4.48 25.65 -0.56
C ILE A 298 -3.10 25.28 0.01
N TRP A 299 -2.10 26.16 -0.09
CA TRP A 299 -0.72 25.84 0.32
C TRP A 299 -0.65 25.39 1.79
N LYS A 300 -1.43 26.02 2.68
CA LYS A 300 -1.51 25.65 4.10
C LYS A 300 -1.94 24.20 4.29
N GLN A 301 -2.84 23.70 3.44
CA GLN A 301 -3.30 22.32 3.49
C GLN A 301 -2.21 21.36 2.98
N TYR A 302 -1.47 21.72 1.93
CA TYR A 302 -0.36 20.90 1.45
C TYR A 302 0.82 20.87 2.44
N THR A 303 1.16 21.99 3.08
CA THR A 303 2.18 22.01 4.15
C THR A 303 1.73 21.14 5.33
N LYS A 304 0.45 21.17 5.68
CA LYS A 304 -0.13 20.27 6.69
C LYS A 304 -0.01 18.79 6.29
N VAL A 305 -0.17 18.46 5.00
CA VAL A 305 0.05 17.09 4.50
C VAL A 305 1.50 16.66 4.74
N LEU A 306 2.47 17.48 4.34
CA LEU A 306 3.89 17.20 4.54
C LEU A 306 4.26 17.06 6.02
N PHE A 307 3.74 17.95 6.86
CA PHE A 307 4.02 17.92 8.30
C PHE A 307 3.44 16.69 8.99
N ILE A 308 2.15 16.42 8.81
CA ILE A 308 1.50 15.25 9.43
C ILE A 308 2.05 13.95 8.84
N GLY A 309 2.23 13.88 7.51
CA GLY A 309 2.81 12.71 6.84
C GLY A 309 4.24 12.45 7.30
N GLY A 310 5.05 13.51 7.50
CA GLY A 310 6.38 13.42 8.08
C GLY A 310 6.36 12.85 9.50
N ILE A 311 5.47 13.34 10.37
CA ILE A 311 5.30 12.80 11.74
C ILE A 311 4.93 11.30 11.71
N LEU A 312 4.00 10.92 10.83
CA LEU A 312 3.63 9.51 10.69
C LEU A 312 4.79 8.65 10.20
N GLY A 313 5.65 9.18 9.32
CA GLY A 313 6.88 8.48 8.91
C GLY A 313 7.90 8.36 10.04
N LEU A 314 8.02 9.39 10.89
CA LEU A 314 8.90 9.37 12.05
C LEU A 314 8.52 8.32 13.10
N LEU A 315 7.33 7.70 13.01
CA LEU A 315 6.98 6.57 13.87
C LEU A 315 7.99 5.41 13.72
N TRP A 316 8.42 5.12 12.49
CA TRP A 316 9.47 4.12 12.24
C TRP A 316 10.86 4.75 12.19
N TRP A 317 10.99 5.83 11.41
CA TRP A 317 12.30 6.43 11.14
C TRP A 317 12.91 7.12 12.35
N GLY A 318 12.10 7.66 13.26
CA GLY A 318 12.56 8.39 14.44
C GLY A 318 13.41 7.51 15.36
N PRO A 319 12.87 6.39 15.89
CA PRO A 319 13.63 5.45 16.71
C PRO A 319 14.92 4.97 16.03
N LEU A 320 14.84 4.58 14.75
CA LEU A 320 15.98 4.09 13.99
C LEU A 320 17.11 5.13 13.84
N ILE A 321 16.75 6.40 13.58
CA ILE A 321 17.70 7.51 13.50
C ILE A 321 18.38 7.74 14.84
N LEU A 322 17.64 7.63 15.95
CA LEU A 322 18.19 7.80 17.29
C LEU A 322 19.13 6.64 17.66
N GLN A 323 18.78 5.40 17.31
CA GLN A 323 19.58 4.21 17.55
C GLN A 323 20.86 4.19 16.72
N SER A 324 20.79 4.61 15.45
CA SER A 324 21.94 4.59 14.53
C SER A 324 22.96 5.71 14.80
N GLY A 325 22.66 6.68 15.66
CA GLY A 325 23.53 7.83 15.93
C GLY A 325 23.28 9.05 15.04
N GLY A 326 22.39 8.94 14.05
CA GLY A 326 21.96 10.04 13.20
C GLY A 326 21.43 9.62 11.84
N LEU A 327 20.99 10.60 11.05
CA LEU A 327 20.46 10.40 9.70
C LEU A 327 21.51 9.87 8.72
N ILE A 328 22.76 10.31 8.85
CA ILE A 328 23.86 9.89 7.96
C ILE A 328 24.18 8.43 8.23
N ASP A 329 24.40 8.06 9.49
CA ASP A 329 24.70 6.68 9.90
C ASP A 329 23.55 5.73 9.53
N THR A 330 22.30 6.16 9.73
CA THR A 330 21.13 5.40 9.24
C THR A 330 21.24 5.15 7.73
N ALA A 331 21.51 6.19 6.93
CA ALA A 331 21.65 6.05 5.48
C ALA A 331 22.85 5.19 5.06
N GLU A 332 23.94 5.20 5.84
CA GLU A 332 25.10 4.34 5.62
C GLU A 332 24.80 2.87 5.93
N ASN A 333 24.04 2.59 6.99
CA ASN A 333 23.57 1.23 7.33
C ASN A 333 22.73 0.61 6.19
N PHE A 334 21.92 1.42 5.50
CA PHE A 334 21.20 1.00 4.29
C PHE A 334 22.09 0.74 3.07
N ARG A 335 23.28 1.37 2.99
CA ARG A 335 24.24 1.13 1.92
C ARG A 335 25.11 -0.10 2.21
N GLY A 336 25.48 -0.30 3.48
CA GLY A 336 26.39 -1.34 3.94
C GLY A 336 25.76 -2.73 4.09
N SER A 337 24.44 -2.82 4.21
CA SER A 337 23.70 -4.10 4.32
C SER A 337 23.63 -4.90 3.00
N SER A 338 24.13 -4.36 1.89
CA SER A 338 24.59 -5.20 0.78
C SER A 338 25.90 -5.86 1.20
N ILE A 339 25.82 -7.08 1.72
CA ILE A 339 27.01 -7.89 2.06
C ILE A 339 27.82 -8.08 0.77
N TYR A 340 28.75 -7.16 0.51
CA TYR A 340 29.87 -7.40 -0.37
C TYR A 340 30.73 -8.43 0.35
N VAL A 341 30.45 -9.71 0.11
CA VAL A 341 31.48 -10.72 0.31
C VAL A 341 32.54 -10.38 -0.72
N GLU A 342 33.58 -9.68 -0.29
CA GLU A 342 34.76 -9.40 -1.09
C GLU A 342 35.55 -10.71 -1.28
N ASP A 343 34.94 -11.69 -1.96
CA ASP A 343 35.65 -12.88 -2.37
C ASP A 343 36.52 -12.50 -3.57
N LYS A 344 37.80 -12.25 -3.28
CA LYS A 344 38.83 -11.93 -4.29
C LYS A 344 39.03 -13.04 -5.34
N ARG A 345 38.37 -14.20 -5.21
CA ARG A 345 38.46 -15.34 -6.14
C ARG A 345 37.28 -15.44 -7.08
N VAL A 346 36.21 -14.70 -6.85
CA VAL A 346 35.09 -14.62 -7.79
C VAL A 346 35.37 -13.37 -8.63
N GLU A 347 35.72 -13.56 -9.91
CA GLU A 347 35.68 -12.46 -10.89
C GLU A 347 34.37 -11.72 -10.66
N LYS A 348 34.45 -10.44 -10.25
CA LYS A 348 33.30 -9.60 -9.92
C LYS A 348 32.23 -9.90 -10.96
N PRO A 349 31.17 -10.67 -10.62
CA PRO A 349 30.20 -10.97 -11.62
C PRO A 349 29.62 -9.61 -11.99
N TYR A 350 29.38 -9.40 -13.28
CA TYR A 350 28.95 -8.13 -13.87
C TYR A 350 27.57 -7.65 -13.38
N TYR A 351 27.15 -8.06 -12.18
CA TYR A 351 26.02 -7.56 -11.42
C TYR A 351 26.49 -6.42 -10.53
N GLY A 352 26.80 -5.26 -11.13
CA GLY A 352 26.68 -3.96 -10.46
C GLY A 352 25.22 -3.58 -10.16
N SER A 353 24.40 -4.60 -9.93
CA SER A 353 22.95 -4.61 -9.96
C SER A 353 22.51 -5.05 -8.58
N LEU A 354 22.32 -4.06 -7.69
CA LEU A 354 21.87 -4.21 -6.30
C LEU A 354 20.39 -4.65 -6.20
N GLY A 355 20.00 -5.66 -6.97
CA GLY A 355 18.65 -6.22 -7.00
C GLY A 355 18.13 -6.48 -8.42
N THR A 356 17.15 -7.36 -8.53
CA THR A 356 16.46 -7.74 -9.78
C THR A 356 15.85 -6.54 -10.52
N ALA A 357 15.68 -5.40 -9.84
CA ALA A 357 15.16 -4.14 -10.40
C ALA A 357 16.10 -3.43 -11.38
N THR A 358 17.37 -3.84 -11.49
CA THR A 358 18.36 -3.18 -12.36
C THR A 358 18.74 -3.99 -13.60
N ARG A 359 18.19 -5.21 -13.77
CA ARG A 359 18.32 -5.95 -15.03
C ARG A 359 17.32 -5.42 -16.06
N PHE A 360 17.75 -5.30 -17.32
CA PHE A 360 16.83 -5.06 -18.43
C PHE A 360 16.04 -6.34 -18.66
N TYR A 361 14.71 -6.27 -18.54
CA TYR A 361 13.83 -7.38 -18.90
C TYR A 361 13.62 -7.38 -20.41
N HIS A 362 13.80 -8.54 -21.04
CA HIS A 362 13.54 -8.76 -22.45
C HIS A 362 12.15 -9.37 -22.66
N TRP A 363 11.62 -9.26 -23.87
CA TRP A 363 10.31 -9.83 -24.22
C TRP A 363 10.21 -11.33 -23.89
N GLN A 364 11.32 -12.06 -23.98
CA GLN A 364 11.39 -13.50 -23.73
C GLN A 364 11.11 -13.84 -22.26
N ASP A 365 11.54 -13.00 -21.31
CA ASP A 365 11.32 -13.18 -19.87
C ASP A 365 9.83 -13.27 -19.47
N PHE A 366 8.93 -12.77 -20.31
CA PHE A 366 7.49 -12.70 -20.00
C PHE A 366 6.64 -13.77 -20.69
N PHE A 367 7.15 -14.40 -21.76
CA PHE A 367 6.32 -15.19 -22.66
C PHE A 367 6.90 -16.56 -23.04
N LEU A 368 8.16 -16.83 -22.73
CA LEU A 368 8.76 -18.14 -22.95
C LEU A 368 9.09 -18.73 -21.58
N LEU A 369 8.30 -19.72 -21.18
CA LEU A 369 8.69 -20.66 -20.14
C LEU A 369 9.69 -21.61 -20.79
N ASP A 370 10.97 -21.49 -20.43
CA ASP A 370 11.95 -22.55 -20.71
C ASP A 370 11.62 -23.81 -19.91
#